data_AF-A0A183HKA7-F1
#
_entry.id   AF-A0A183HKA7-F1
#
_cell.length_a   1.000
_cell.length_b   1.000
_cell.length_c   1.000
_cell.angle_alpha   90.00
_cell.angle_beta   90.00
_cell.angle_gamma   90.00
#
_symmetry.space_group_name_H-M   'P 1'
#
loop_
_entity.id
_entity.type
_entity.pdbx_description
1 polymer ?
#
loop_
_entity_poly.entity_id
_entity_poly.type
_entity_poly.pdbx_seq_one_letter_code
_entity_poly.pdbx_strand_id
1 'polypeptide(L)'
;MEQFLERYTKERTRQDYRFWVMAKMMQSLMETLIEKLSHLSSNKVLPEMTEWLQENFQPSVVRPNASSLLVYLATHAGMLNDPNALKEYIQKKLSQQ
;
A
#
# COMPACT_ATOMS: atom_id res chain seq x y z
N MET A 1 4.60 11.01 -8.67
CA MET A 1 4.81 9.59 -8.27
C MET A 1 3.51 8.91 -7.83
N GLU A 2 2.59 9.63 -7.17
CA GLU A 2 1.29 9.09 -6.73
C GLU A 2 0.47 8.47 -7.87
N GLN A 3 0.28 9.17 -8.99
CA GLN A 3 -0.44 8.63 -10.16
C GLN A 3 0.21 7.35 -10.73
N PHE A 4 1.54 7.23 -10.64
CA PHE A 4 2.22 6.01 -11.06
C PHE A 4 1.90 4.85 -10.11
N LEU A 5 1.93 5.07 -8.80
CA LEU A 5 1.62 4.04 -7.82
C LEU A 5 0.16 3.58 -7.92
N GLU A 6 -0.76 4.51 -8.15
CA GLU A 6 -2.17 4.18 -8.35
C GLU A 6 -2.37 3.32 -9.60
N ARG A 7 -1.80 3.74 -10.73
CA ARG A 7 -1.86 2.96 -11.98
C ARG A 7 -1.23 1.58 -11.83
N TYR A 8 -0.04 1.53 -11.24
CA TYR A 8 0.68 0.28 -11.00
C TYR A 8 -0.11 -0.66 -10.09
N THR A 9 -0.70 -0.13 -9.02
CA THR A 9 -1.57 -0.90 -8.13
C THR A 9 -2.78 -1.44 -8.87
N LYS A 10 -3.46 -0.63 -9.69
CA LYS A 10 -4.61 -1.05 -10.49
C LYS A 10 -4.25 -2.17 -11.47
N GLU A 11 -3.15 -2.02 -12.20
CA GLU A 11 -2.65 -3.01 -13.15
C GLU A 11 -2.29 -4.34 -12.48
N ARG A 12 -1.53 -4.30 -11.38
CA ARG A 12 -1.14 -5.51 -10.63
C ARG A 12 -2.31 -6.19 -9.95
N THR A 13 -3.26 -5.41 -9.43
CA THR A 13 -4.46 -5.95 -8.76
C THR A 13 -5.36 -6.72 -9.73
N ARG A 14 -5.40 -6.34 -11.02
CA ARG A 14 -6.13 -7.10 -12.04
C ARG A 14 -5.56 -8.51 -12.27
N GLN A 15 -4.25 -8.68 -12.06
CA GLN A 15 -3.58 -9.98 -12.18
C GLN A 15 -3.74 -10.79 -10.89
N ASP A 16 -3.59 -10.13 -9.74
CA ASP A 16 -3.76 -10.73 -8.42
C ASP A 16 -4.38 -9.72 -7.44
N TYR A 17 -5.62 -9.97 -7.02
CA TYR A 17 -6.35 -9.04 -6.15
C TYR A 17 -5.64 -8.81 -4.80
N ARG A 18 -4.82 -9.76 -4.34
CA ARG A 18 -4.08 -9.66 -3.07
C ARG A 18 -3.01 -8.57 -3.12
N PHE A 19 -2.56 -8.19 -4.32
CA PHE A 19 -1.64 -7.06 -4.49
C PHE A 19 -2.21 -5.77 -3.90
N TRP A 20 -3.53 -5.55 -4.02
CA TRP A 20 -4.18 -4.37 -3.47
C TRP A 20 -4.05 -4.29 -1.94
N VAL A 21 -4.15 -5.43 -1.26
CA VAL A 21 -3.99 -5.51 0.20
C VAL A 21 -2.57 -5.07 0.59
N MET A 22 -1.55 -5.59 -0.12
CA MET A 22 -0.17 -5.19 0.08
C MET A 22 0.03 -3.68 -0.20
N ALA A 23 -0.47 -3.20 -1.34
CA ALA A 23 -0.36 -1.80 -1.73
C ALA A 23 -1.02 -0.87 -0.71
N LYS A 24 -2.17 -1.25 -0.16
CA LYS A 24 -2.85 -0.49 0.89
C LYS A 24 -2.12 -0.50 2.22
N MET A 25 -1.55 -1.63 2.62
CA MET A 25 -0.72 -1.71 3.83
C MET A 25 0.53 -0.82 3.74
N MET A 26 1.08 -0.70 2.53
CA MET A 26 2.30 0.08 2.24
C MET A 26 2.02 1.54 1.91
N GLN A 27 0.76 1.95 1.77
CA GLN A 27 0.42 3.26 1.19
C GLN A 27 1.09 4.43 1.92
N SER A 28 0.96 4.50 3.25
CA SER A 28 1.55 5.58 4.05
C SER A 28 3.08 5.60 3.98
N LEU A 29 3.70 4.42 3.94
CA LEU A 29 5.15 4.28 3.77
C LEU A 29 5.59 4.79 2.40
N MET A 30 4.85 4.47 1.34
CA MET A 30 5.16 4.98 0.00
C MET A 30 4.96 6.49 -0.11
N GLU A 31 3.94 7.06 0.54
CA GLU A 31 3.68 8.50 0.56
C GLU A 31 4.84 9.26 1.24
N THR A 32 5.28 8.81 2.42
CA THR A 32 6.43 9.43 3.12
C THR A 32 7.75 9.29 2.36
N LEU A 33 7.97 8.14 1.70
CA LEU A 33 9.14 7.97 0.84
C LEU A 33 9.09 8.90 -0.37
N ILE A 34 7.93 9.01 -1.03
CA ILE A 34 7.73 9.93 -2.17
C ILE A 34 8.03 11.36 -1.74
N GLU A 35 7.52 11.80 -0.60
CA GLU A 35 7.77 13.12 -0.05
C GLU A 35 9.27 13.35 0.17
N LYS A 36 9.95 12.44 0.88
CA LYS A 36 11.41 12.53 1.11
C LYS A 36 12.19 12.60 -0.20
N LEU A 37 11.84 11.78 -1.19
CA LEU A 37 12.56 11.72 -2.46
C LEU A 37 12.26 12.88 -3.42
N SER A 38 11.09 13.52 -3.31
CA SER A 38 10.66 14.57 -4.25
C SER A 38 11.51 15.84 -4.17
N HIS A 39 12.28 16.01 -3.10
CA HIS A 39 13.13 17.19 -2.86
C HIS A 39 14.62 16.93 -3.11
N LEU A 40 15.01 15.71 -3.51
CA LEU A 40 16.41 15.31 -3.62
C LEU A 40 16.94 15.45 -5.05
N SER A 41 18.21 15.81 -5.14
CA SER A 41 18.99 15.65 -6.36
C SER A 41 19.31 14.17 -6.61
N SER A 42 19.44 13.76 -7.88
CA SER A 42 19.59 12.34 -8.27
C SER A 42 20.73 11.60 -7.56
N ASN A 43 21.83 12.30 -7.21
CA ASN A 43 22.97 11.72 -6.51
C ASN A 43 22.72 11.43 -5.01
N LYS A 44 21.66 11.98 -4.43
CA LYS A 44 21.28 11.77 -3.01
C LYS A 44 20.15 10.76 -2.84
N VAL A 45 19.45 10.38 -3.91
CA VAL A 45 18.29 9.49 -3.84
C VAL A 45 18.62 8.14 -3.18
N LEU A 46 19.70 7.49 -3.60
CA LEU A 46 20.06 6.16 -3.09
C LEU A 46 20.44 6.14 -1.59
N PRO A 47 21.35 7.01 -1.10
CA PRO A 47 21.68 7.01 0.34
C PRO A 47 20.48 7.38 1.21
N GLU A 48 19.68 8.37 0.79
CA GLU A 48 18.50 8.84 1.53
C GLU A 48 17.37 7.79 1.56
N MET A 49 17.18 7.05 0.46
CA MET A 49 16.25 5.92 0.41
C MET A 49 16.71 4.79 1.35
N THR A 50 18.02 4.53 1.41
CA THR A 50 18.58 3.47 2.26
C THR A 50 18.38 3.81 3.74
N GLU A 51 18.70 5.04 4.13
CA GLU A 51 18.45 5.54 5.49
C GLU A 51 16.96 5.47 5.83
N TRP A 52 16.09 5.97 4.94
CA TRP A 52 14.64 5.94 5.16
C TRP A 52 14.12 4.51 5.35
N LEU A 53 14.61 3.54 4.57
CA LEU A 53 14.23 2.13 4.72
C LEU A 53 14.63 1.58 6.09
N GLN A 54 15.82 1.93 6.59
CA GLN A 54 16.29 1.49 7.90
C GLN A 54 15.43 2.04 9.04
N GLU A 55 14.91 3.25 8.90
CA GLU A 55 14.08 3.89 9.93
C GLU A 55 12.62 3.44 9.86
N ASN A 56 12.05 3.40 8.65
CA ASN A 56 10.61 3.32 8.44
C ASN A 56 10.13 1.91 8.03
N PHE A 57 11.03 1.02 7.61
CA PHE A 57 10.69 -0.33 7.19
C PHE A 57 10.92 -1.41 8.24
N GLN A 58 11.01 -1.00 9.51
CA GLN A 58 11.16 -1.94 10.62
C GLN A 58 9.85 -2.68 10.92
N PRO A 59 9.90 -3.93 11.40
CA PRO A 59 8.70 -4.68 11.76
C PRO A 59 7.78 -3.95 12.75
N SER A 60 8.35 -3.17 13.67
CA SER A 60 7.60 -2.34 14.63
C SER A 60 6.75 -1.26 13.96
N VAL A 61 7.18 -0.75 12.79
CA VAL A 61 6.48 0.29 12.02
C VAL A 61 5.47 -0.35 11.05
N VAL A 62 5.85 -1.46 10.41
CA VAL A 62 5.01 -2.10 9.37
C VAL A 62 3.86 -2.93 9.96
N ARG A 63 4.08 -3.66 11.07
CA ARG A 63 3.06 -4.54 11.66
C ARG A 63 1.77 -3.81 12.07
N PRO A 64 1.81 -2.60 12.68
CA PRO A 64 0.59 -1.84 12.97
C PRO A 64 -0.26 -1.55 11.72
N ASN A 65 0.34 -1.33 10.55
CA ASN A 65 -0.40 -1.11 9.31
C ASN A 65 -1.19 -2.35 8.91
N ALA A 66 -0.60 -3.54 9.05
CA ALA A 66 -1.28 -4.81 8.79
C ALA A 66 -2.47 -5.00 9.73
N SER A 67 -2.30 -4.80 11.04
CA SER A 67 -3.39 -4.90 12.01
C SER A 67 -4.52 -3.91 11.72
N SER A 68 -4.16 -2.65 11.42
CA SER A 68 -5.14 -1.60 11.11
C SER A 68 -5.92 -1.92 9.84
N LEU A 69 -5.24 -2.42 8.81
CA LEU A 69 -5.88 -2.84 7.56
C LEU A 69 -6.79 -4.05 7.77
N LEU A 70 -6.38 -5.03 8.57
CA LEU A 70 -7.20 -6.19 8.89
C LEU A 70 -8.50 -5.79 9.61
N VAL A 71 -8.41 -4.91 10.61
CA VAL A 71 -9.58 -4.37 11.31
C VAL A 71 -10.50 -3.64 10.33
N TYR A 72 -9.93 -2.81 9.46
CA TYR A 72 -10.68 -2.10 8.43
C TYR A 72 -11.41 -3.06 7.49
N LEU A 73 -10.73 -4.08 6.95
CA LEU A 73 -11.32 -5.04 6.02
C LEU A 73 -12.36 -5.95 6.68
N ALA A 74 -12.12 -6.38 7.91
CA ALA A 74 -13.10 -7.13 8.70
C ALA A 74 -14.41 -6.33 8.89
N THR A 75 -14.30 -5.01 9.05
CA THR A 75 -15.44 -4.12 9.26
C THR A 75 -16.18 -3.78 7.96
N HIS A 76 -15.47 -3.60 6.85
CA HIS A 76 -16.04 -3.00 5.62
C HIS A 76 -16.17 -3.96 4.43
N ALA A 77 -15.40 -5.05 4.40
CA ALA A 77 -15.33 -5.94 3.24
C ALA A 77 -16.17 -7.22 3.40
N GLY A 78 -16.84 -7.44 4.53
CA GLY A 78 -17.67 -8.63 4.77
C GLY A 78 -16.91 -9.97 4.79
N MET A 79 -15.56 -9.92 4.76
CA MET A 79 -14.69 -11.08 4.53
C MET A 79 -14.73 -12.14 5.64
N LEU A 80 -15.25 -11.80 6.82
CA LEU A 80 -15.42 -12.76 7.92
C LEU A 80 -16.62 -13.69 7.71
N ASN A 81 -17.57 -13.31 6.85
CA ASN A 81 -18.79 -14.06 6.59
C ASN A 81 -18.78 -14.76 5.22
N ASP A 82 -18.02 -14.22 4.26
CA ASP A 82 -17.84 -14.80 2.92
C ASP A 82 -16.39 -14.65 2.46
N PRO A 83 -15.68 -15.75 2.13
CA PRO A 83 -14.31 -15.70 1.65
C PRO A 83 -14.15 -14.99 0.28
N ASN A 84 -15.22 -14.84 -0.52
CA ASN A 84 -15.16 -14.13 -1.80
C ASN A 84 -15.37 -12.61 -1.66
N ALA A 85 -16.00 -12.16 -0.58
CA ALA A 85 -16.38 -10.76 -0.37
C ALA A 85 -15.18 -9.80 -0.40
N LEU A 86 -13.98 -10.25 0.02
CA LEU A 86 -12.76 -9.44 -0.09
C LEU A 86 -12.42 -9.10 -1.54
N LYS A 87 -12.50 -10.09 -2.44
CA LYS A 87 -12.20 -9.90 -3.87
C LYS A 87 -13.22 -8.96 -4.50
N GLU A 88 -14.51 -9.16 -4.21
CA GLU A 88 -15.59 -8.32 -4.71
C GLU A 88 -15.48 -6.88 -4.22
N TYR A 89 -15.16 -6.69 -2.93
CA TYR A 89 -14.91 -5.39 -2.34
C TYR A 89 -13.79 -4.63 -3.07
N ILE A 90 -12.66 -5.31 -3.32
CA ILE A 90 -11.51 -4.73 -4.02
C ILE A 90 -11.88 -4.38 -5.45
N GLN A 91 -12.57 -5.26 -6.17
CA GLN A 91 -13.03 -5.00 -7.53
C GLN A 91 -13.95 -3.78 -7.59
N LYS A 92 -14.87 -3.65 -6.64
CA LYS A 92 -15.75 -2.47 -6.52
C LYS A 92 -14.94 -1.19 -6.29
N LYS A 93 -13.93 -1.23 -5.41
CA LYS A 93 -13.06 -0.07 -5.15
C LYS A 93 -12.28 0.38 -6.39
N LEU A 94 -11.75 -0.55 -7.17
CA LEU A 94 -11.01 -0.24 -8.41
C LEU A 94 -11.89 0.30 -9.55
N SER A 95 -13.20 0.03 -9.51
CA SER A 95 -14.18 0.56 -10.46
C SER A 95 -14.67 1.96 -10.08
N GLN A 96 -14.51 2.36 -8.82
CA GLN A 96 -14.88 3.67 -8.30
C GLN A 96 -13.72 4.69 -8.32
N GLN A 97 -12.49 4.23 -8.58
CA GLN A 97 -11.26 5.02 -8.76
C GLN A 97 -10.84 5.03 -10.23
#